data_AF-A0A2E6LJ73-F1
#
_entry.id   AF-A0A2E6LJ73-F1
#
_cell.length_a   1.000
_cell.length_b   1.000
_cell.length_c   1.000
_cell.angle_alpha   90.00
_cell.angle_beta   90.00
_cell.angle_gamma   90.00
#
_symmetry.space_group_name_H-M   'P 1'
#
loop_
_entity.id
_entity.type
_entity.pdbx_description
1 polymer ?
#
loop_
_entity_poly.entity_id
_entity_poly.type
_entity_poly.pdbx_seq_one_letter_code
_entity_poly.pdbx_strand_id
1 'polypeptide(L)'
;MFYNYKLLLSFLLIFSFNFLQGQKILFDSLKYKMPIKNAKAYIKTNKKKYKNFSLGKGTSYSIRNNSLVEKNEELVEVSFWSKKNLNLKQAEEYLVSTKAFLESKNYKVVYSQENWSKPLLMNKNKPCIRFVDENKNVVLAMEPRGQGSVYNVFLTYYNFDWFINQAKGTN
;
A
#
# COMPACT_ATOMS: atom_id res chain seq x y z
N MET A 1 -9.21 56.34 21.10
CA MET A 1 -8.92 56.08 19.67
C MET A 1 -7.41 56.22 19.51
N PHE A 2 -6.60 55.22 19.22
CA PHE A 2 -6.76 54.07 18.34
C PHE A 2 -6.08 52.83 18.94
N TYR A 3 -6.66 51.67 18.66
CA TYR A 3 -6.21 50.37 19.15
C TYR A 3 -4.87 49.94 18.51
N ASN A 4 -3.92 49.53 19.36
CA ASN A 4 -2.70 48.83 18.96
C ASN A 4 -2.99 47.34 18.68
N TYR A 5 -3.64 47.04 17.55
CA TYR A 5 -3.91 45.67 17.09
C TYR A 5 -2.78 45.04 16.23
N LYS A 6 -1.58 45.64 16.16
CA LYS A 6 -0.53 45.15 15.26
C LYS A 6 0.33 44.01 15.80
N LEU A 7 0.13 43.59 17.05
CA LEU A 7 0.94 42.51 17.66
C LEU A 7 0.20 41.18 17.83
N LEU A 8 -0.96 41.01 17.17
CA LEU A 8 -1.77 39.78 17.24
C LEU A 8 -1.85 39.01 15.91
N LEU A 9 -1.31 39.56 14.81
CA LEU A 9 -1.34 38.89 13.50
C LEU A 9 -0.12 37.99 13.23
N SER A 10 0.98 38.13 13.96
CA SER A 10 2.19 37.31 13.77
C SER A 10 2.12 35.96 14.49
N PHE A 11 1.18 35.77 15.41
CA PHE A 11 1.03 34.49 16.14
C PHE A 11 0.10 33.49 15.43
N LEU A 12 -0.71 33.94 14.45
CA LEU A 12 -1.65 33.09 13.71
C LEU A 12 -1.03 32.38 12.49
N LEU A 13 0.20 32.71 12.09
CA LEU A 13 0.88 32.10 10.94
C LEU A 13 1.84 30.96 11.31
N ILE A 14 2.11 30.73 12.59
CA ILE A 14 3.09 29.71 13.04
C ILE A 14 2.41 28.37 13.42
N PHE A 15 1.08 28.35 13.61
CA PHE A 15 0.34 27.11 13.88
C PHE A 15 -0.20 26.38 12.65
N SER A 16 0.04 26.88 11.43
CA SER A 16 -0.28 26.15 10.19
C SER A 16 0.80 25.12 9.80
N PHE A 17 1.95 25.11 10.47
CA PHE A 17 2.88 23.97 10.46
C PHE A 17 2.46 22.91 11.49
N ASN A 18 1.16 22.60 11.56
CA ASN A 18 0.76 21.27 12.00
C ASN A 18 1.27 20.31 10.92
N PHE A 19 2.46 19.75 11.19
CA PHE A 19 3.01 18.53 10.62
C PHE A 19 2.32 18.11 9.32
N LEU A 20 3.06 18.16 8.21
CA LEU A 20 2.92 17.16 7.16
C LEU A 20 3.14 15.77 7.79
N GLN A 21 2.19 15.27 8.58
CA GLN A 21 1.96 13.84 8.69
C GLN A 21 1.53 13.47 7.29
N GLY A 22 2.48 12.99 6.48
CA GLY A 22 2.22 12.49 5.14
C GLY A 22 0.92 11.70 5.14
N GLN A 23 0.08 11.92 4.11
CA GLN A 23 -1.26 11.34 4.06
C GLN A 23 -1.14 9.83 4.32
N LYS A 24 -1.74 9.33 5.42
CA LYS A 24 -1.64 7.91 5.84
C LYS A 24 -2.50 6.99 4.96
N ILE A 25 -2.43 7.18 3.64
CA ILE A 25 -3.20 6.45 2.65
C ILE A 25 -2.51 5.11 2.40
N LEU A 26 -3.23 4.03 2.68
CA LEU A 26 -2.77 2.68 2.33
C LEU A 26 -3.03 2.43 0.84
N PHE A 27 -4.26 2.59 0.38
CA PHE A 27 -4.62 2.36 -1.02
C PHE A 27 -5.85 3.18 -1.43
N ASP A 28 -5.72 3.99 -2.48
CA ASP A 28 -6.78 4.88 -2.97
C ASP A 28 -7.31 5.80 -1.86
N SER A 29 -8.56 5.63 -1.38
CA SER A 29 -9.09 6.39 -0.23
C SER A 29 -9.06 5.64 1.10
N LEU A 30 -8.50 4.42 1.14
CA LEU A 30 -8.34 3.65 2.37
C LEU A 30 -7.16 4.20 3.17
N LYS A 31 -7.41 4.57 4.42
CA LYS A 31 -6.42 5.20 5.30
C LYS A 31 -6.08 4.30 6.48
N TYR A 32 -4.81 4.31 6.87
CA TYR A 32 -4.35 3.67 8.10
C TYR A 32 -5.10 4.26 9.31
N LYS A 33 -5.53 3.39 10.22
CA LYS A 33 -6.35 3.69 11.40
C LYS A 33 -7.75 4.26 11.13
N MET A 34 -8.27 4.18 9.90
CA MET A 34 -9.69 4.46 9.71
C MET A 34 -10.54 3.36 10.36
N PRO A 35 -11.74 3.68 10.88
CA PRO A 35 -12.65 2.64 11.39
C PRO A 35 -12.90 1.58 10.34
N ILE A 36 -12.75 0.31 10.69
CA ILE A 36 -12.86 -0.80 9.73
C ILE A 36 -14.26 -0.86 9.10
N LYS A 37 -15.30 -0.45 9.83
CA LYS A 37 -16.67 -0.33 9.33
C LYS A 37 -16.73 0.63 8.14
N ASN A 38 -16.03 1.77 8.22
CA ASN A 38 -15.95 2.76 7.15
C ASN A 38 -15.16 2.21 5.95
N ALA A 39 -14.07 1.48 6.18
CA ALA A 39 -13.29 0.84 5.11
C ALA A 39 -14.13 -0.21 4.36
N LYS A 40 -14.81 -1.10 5.09
CA LYS A 40 -15.72 -2.12 4.54
C LYS A 40 -16.87 -1.47 3.76
N ALA A 41 -17.49 -0.42 4.30
CA ALA A 41 -18.54 0.33 3.62
C ALA A 41 -18.03 0.98 2.32
N TYR A 42 -16.85 1.59 2.37
CA TYR A 42 -16.23 2.24 1.20
C TYR A 42 -15.96 1.24 0.06
N ILE A 43 -15.41 0.06 0.35
CA ILE A 43 -15.23 -1.01 -0.65
C ILE A 43 -16.59 -1.49 -1.19
N LYS A 44 -17.60 -1.65 -0.34
CA LYS A 44 -18.95 -2.07 -0.75
C LYS A 44 -19.60 -1.07 -1.70
N THR A 45 -19.53 0.23 -1.39
CA THR A 45 -20.05 1.31 -2.23
C THR A 45 -19.33 1.37 -3.58
N ASN A 46 -18.03 1.13 -3.60
CA ASN A 46 -17.18 1.20 -4.79
C ASN A 46 -16.89 -0.18 -5.41
N LYS A 47 -17.78 -1.16 -5.20
CA LYS A 47 -17.57 -2.59 -5.55
C LYS A 47 -17.15 -2.82 -7.00
N LYS A 48 -17.65 -2.04 -7.96
CA LYS A 48 -17.27 -2.18 -9.38
C LYS A 48 -15.78 -1.91 -9.60
N LYS A 49 -15.24 -0.83 -9.01
CA LYS A 49 -13.81 -0.47 -9.08
C LYS A 49 -12.93 -1.55 -8.46
N TYR A 50 -13.33 -2.06 -7.29
CA TYR A 50 -12.51 -2.99 -6.51
C TYR A 50 -12.62 -4.45 -6.92
N LYS A 51 -13.62 -4.83 -7.71
CA LYS A 51 -13.74 -6.17 -8.30
C LYS A 51 -12.73 -6.45 -9.40
N ASN A 52 -12.24 -5.42 -10.09
CA ASN A 52 -11.27 -5.55 -11.17
C ASN A 52 -10.58 -4.20 -11.42
N PHE A 53 -9.30 -4.14 -11.10
CA PHE A 53 -8.46 -2.99 -11.45
C PHE A 53 -7.09 -3.47 -11.92
N SER A 54 -6.40 -2.63 -12.67
CA SER A 54 -5.08 -2.90 -13.23
C SER A 54 -4.02 -2.11 -12.48
N LEU A 55 -2.89 -2.76 -12.19
CA LEU A 55 -1.66 -2.13 -11.74
C LEU A 55 -0.59 -2.43 -12.80
N GLY A 56 -0.78 -1.89 -14.00
CA GLY A 56 0.11 -2.13 -15.14
C GLY A 56 -0.53 -2.99 -16.24
N LYS A 57 0.00 -2.85 -17.45
CA LYS A 57 -0.52 -3.51 -18.66
C LYS A 57 -0.68 -5.01 -18.45
N GLY A 58 -1.85 -5.54 -18.81
CA GLY A 58 -2.14 -6.98 -18.76
C GLY A 58 -2.41 -7.55 -17.36
N THR A 59 -2.37 -6.72 -16.31
CA THR A 59 -2.64 -7.17 -14.93
C THR A 59 -4.08 -6.95 -14.52
N SER A 60 -4.55 -7.76 -13.58
CA SER A 60 -5.90 -7.67 -13.01
C SER A 60 -5.87 -8.12 -11.56
N TYR A 61 -6.31 -7.24 -10.66
CA TYR A 61 -6.35 -7.41 -9.22
C TYR A 61 -7.77 -7.21 -8.68
N SER A 62 -8.02 -7.70 -7.46
CA SER A 62 -9.30 -7.48 -6.79
C SER A 62 -9.14 -7.29 -5.29
N ILE A 63 -9.85 -6.32 -4.73
CA ILE A 63 -9.99 -6.08 -3.29
C ILE A 63 -11.36 -6.58 -2.84
N ARG A 64 -11.38 -7.30 -1.72
CA ARG A 64 -12.58 -7.87 -1.07
C ARG A 64 -12.56 -7.53 0.43
N ASN A 65 -13.58 -7.93 1.20
CA ASN A 65 -13.60 -7.62 2.64
C ASN A 65 -12.41 -8.23 3.40
N ASN A 66 -11.96 -9.43 3.01
CA ASN A 66 -10.78 -10.10 3.57
C ASN A 66 -9.45 -9.49 3.10
N SER A 67 -9.49 -8.52 2.19
CA SER A 67 -8.34 -7.68 1.87
C SER A 67 -8.08 -6.58 2.89
N LEU A 68 -9.02 -6.35 3.81
CA LEU A 68 -8.92 -5.31 4.83
C LEU A 68 -8.53 -5.97 6.15
N VAL A 69 -7.33 -5.70 6.64
CA VAL A 69 -6.83 -6.26 7.90
C VAL A 69 -7.18 -5.31 9.04
N GLU A 70 -7.82 -5.87 10.06
CA GLU A 70 -8.37 -5.16 11.20
C GLU A 70 -7.53 -5.43 12.46
N LYS A 71 -7.25 -4.38 13.24
CA LYS A 71 -6.71 -4.48 14.60
C LYS A 71 -7.37 -3.41 15.45
N ASN A 72 -7.92 -3.77 16.61
CA ASN A 72 -8.63 -2.83 17.51
C ASN A 72 -9.70 -2.00 16.78
N GLU A 73 -10.52 -2.65 15.93
CA GLU A 73 -11.56 -2.01 15.10
C GLU A 73 -11.05 -1.01 14.03
N GLU A 74 -9.73 -0.91 13.86
CA GLU A 74 -9.07 -0.01 12.93
C GLU A 74 -8.45 -0.77 11.74
N LEU A 75 -8.47 -0.15 10.55
CA LEU A 75 -7.77 -0.65 9.37
C LEU A 75 -6.26 -0.47 9.53
N VAL A 76 -5.50 -1.56 9.51
CA VAL A 76 -4.02 -1.51 9.63
C VAL A 76 -3.28 -1.86 8.35
N GLU A 77 -3.89 -2.67 7.47
CA GLU A 77 -3.28 -3.13 6.23
C GLU A 77 -4.36 -3.33 5.15
N VAL A 78 -3.96 -3.13 3.89
CA VAL A 78 -4.74 -3.52 2.72
C VAL A 78 -3.94 -4.53 1.89
N SER A 79 -4.43 -5.76 1.75
CA SER A 79 -3.80 -6.82 0.98
C SER A 79 -4.71 -7.41 -0.10
N PHE A 80 -4.21 -7.57 -1.31
CA PHE A 80 -4.98 -8.12 -2.41
C PHE A 80 -4.12 -8.94 -3.35
N TRP A 81 -4.77 -9.74 -4.20
CA TRP A 81 -4.09 -10.63 -5.12
C TRP A 81 -4.62 -10.52 -6.54
N SER A 82 -3.88 -11.09 -7.48
CA SER A 82 -4.28 -11.27 -8.86
C SER A 82 -5.67 -11.90 -8.93
N LYS A 83 -6.60 -11.28 -9.65
CA LYS A 83 -8.01 -11.71 -9.70
C LYS A 83 -8.18 -13.17 -10.19
N LYS A 84 -7.27 -13.62 -11.04
CA LYS A 84 -7.26 -14.96 -11.63
C LYS A 84 -5.98 -15.70 -11.23
N ASN A 85 -6.06 -17.02 -11.25
CA ASN A 85 -4.89 -17.89 -11.23
C ASN A 85 -4.03 -17.64 -12.46
N LEU A 86 -2.72 -17.61 -12.24
CA LEU A 86 -1.70 -17.36 -13.25
C LEU A 86 -0.88 -18.63 -13.44
N ASN A 87 -0.43 -18.88 -14.67
CA ASN A 87 0.70 -19.77 -14.87
C ASN A 87 2.02 -19.05 -14.53
N LEU A 88 3.14 -19.76 -14.54
CA LEU A 88 4.45 -19.20 -14.21
C LEU A 88 4.78 -17.96 -15.07
N LYS A 89 4.69 -18.07 -16.40
CA LYS A 89 5.01 -16.96 -17.32
C LYS A 89 4.16 -15.72 -17.03
N GLN A 90 2.86 -15.92 -16.82
CA GLN A 90 1.94 -14.83 -16.48
C GLN A 90 2.28 -14.20 -15.13
N ALA A 91 2.71 -14.97 -14.14
CA ALA A 91 3.15 -14.42 -12.85
C ALA A 91 4.41 -13.57 -13.00
N GLU A 92 5.40 -14.00 -13.79
CA GLU A 92 6.60 -13.22 -14.11
C GLU A 92 6.23 -11.88 -14.80
N GLU A 93 5.35 -11.94 -15.81
CA GLU A 93 4.84 -10.76 -16.52
C GLU A 93 4.07 -9.81 -15.59
N TYR A 94 3.26 -10.36 -14.67
CA TYR A 94 2.54 -9.57 -13.66
C TYR A 94 3.50 -8.83 -12.74
N LEU A 95 4.54 -9.49 -12.23
CA LEU A 95 5.53 -8.88 -11.35
C LEU A 95 6.23 -7.71 -12.04
N VAL A 96 6.69 -7.91 -13.29
CA VAL A 96 7.37 -6.87 -14.07
C VAL A 96 6.44 -5.70 -14.38
N SER A 97 5.23 -5.98 -14.86
CA SER A 97 4.24 -4.96 -15.24
C SER A 97 3.78 -4.15 -14.02
N THR A 98 3.57 -4.81 -12.88
CA THR A 98 3.17 -4.13 -11.64
C THR A 98 4.29 -3.33 -11.02
N LYS A 99 5.54 -3.80 -11.05
CA LYS A 99 6.70 -2.99 -10.66
C LYS A 99 6.76 -1.69 -11.48
N ALA A 100 6.70 -1.80 -12.81
CA ALA A 100 6.77 -0.63 -13.69
C ALA A 100 5.62 0.36 -13.44
N PHE A 101 4.40 -0.14 -13.20
CA PHE A 101 3.27 0.70 -12.82
C PHE A 101 3.53 1.44 -11.50
N LEU A 102 4.02 0.74 -10.47
CA LEU A 102 4.29 1.34 -9.16
C LEU A 102 5.36 2.43 -9.26
N GLU A 103 6.45 2.16 -9.99
CA GLU A 103 7.51 3.14 -10.25
C GLU A 103 6.96 4.38 -10.99
N SER A 104 6.05 4.20 -11.96
CA SER A 104 5.35 5.32 -12.62
C SER A 104 4.45 6.13 -11.69
N LYS A 105 4.11 5.59 -10.51
CA LYS A 105 3.31 6.23 -9.45
C LYS A 105 4.17 6.73 -8.29
N ASN A 106 5.46 6.92 -8.52
CA ASN A 106 6.46 7.43 -7.57
C ASN A 106 6.78 6.49 -6.40
N TYR A 107 6.42 5.20 -6.49
CA TYR A 107 6.91 4.22 -5.53
C TYR A 107 8.37 3.89 -5.84
N LYS A 108 9.24 4.01 -4.84
CA LYS A 108 10.66 3.67 -4.93
C LYS A 108 10.89 2.25 -4.41
N VAL A 109 11.66 1.44 -5.13
CA VAL A 109 12.11 0.14 -4.63
C VAL A 109 13.14 0.38 -3.52
N VAL A 110 12.90 -0.17 -2.33
CA VAL A 110 13.84 -0.10 -1.19
C VAL A 110 14.49 -1.44 -0.89
N TYR A 111 13.93 -2.52 -1.41
CA TYR A 111 14.48 -3.85 -1.31
C TYR A 111 13.94 -4.71 -2.44
N SER A 112 14.80 -5.53 -3.03
CA SER A 112 14.43 -6.60 -3.97
C SER A 112 15.46 -7.71 -3.87
N GLN A 113 15.02 -8.97 -3.82
CA GLN A 113 15.94 -10.09 -4.04
C GLN A 113 16.33 -10.19 -5.52
N GLU A 114 17.47 -10.82 -5.84
CA GLU A 114 18.00 -10.95 -7.21
C GLU A 114 16.97 -11.53 -8.20
N ASN A 115 16.29 -12.62 -7.80
CA ASN A 115 15.29 -13.31 -8.60
C ASN A 115 13.84 -12.86 -8.31
N TRP A 116 13.62 -11.60 -7.92
CA TRP A 116 12.29 -11.10 -7.50
C TRP A 116 11.19 -11.31 -8.55
N SER A 117 11.52 -11.33 -9.84
CA SER A 117 10.58 -11.52 -10.95
C SER A 117 10.42 -12.97 -11.38
N LYS A 118 11.16 -13.91 -10.75
CA LYS A 118 11.23 -15.32 -11.11
C LYS A 118 10.73 -16.19 -9.94
N PRO A 119 9.41 -16.43 -9.82
CA PRO A 119 8.82 -17.10 -8.65
C PRO A 119 9.47 -18.43 -8.25
N LEU A 120 9.97 -19.21 -9.20
CA LEU A 120 10.62 -20.50 -8.94
C LEU A 120 12.03 -20.38 -8.33
N LEU A 121 12.72 -19.28 -8.59
CA LEU A 121 14.12 -19.06 -8.16
C LEU A 121 14.21 -18.18 -6.90
N MET A 122 13.06 -17.78 -6.34
CA MET A 122 13.00 -16.93 -5.17
C MET A 122 13.35 -17.70 -3.89
N ASN A 123 14.08 -17.02 -3.00
CA ASN A 123 14.25 -17.49 -1.64
C ASN A 123 12.98 -17.20 -0.83
N LYS A 124 12.26 -18.27 -0.45
CA LYS A 124 10.98 -18.18 0.29
C LYS A 124 11.12 -17.61 1.71
N ASN A 125 12.33 -17.60 2.27
CA ASN A 125 12.60 -17.07 3.61
C ASN A 125 12.93 -15.58 3.61
N LYS A 126 12.93 -14.94 2.42
CA LYS A 126 13.20 -13.52 2.27
C LYS A 126 11.99 -12.82 1.65
N PRO A 127 11.76 -11.54 1.95
CA PRO A 127 10.81 -10.75 1.19
C PRO A 127 11.14 -10.80 -0.30
N CYS A 128 10.13 -10.64 -1.15
CA CYS A 128 10.33 -10.63 -2.60
C CYS A 128 10.83 -9.26 -3.08
N ILE A 129 9.95 -8.27 -3.07
CA ILE A 129 10.26 -6.88 -3.40
C ILE A 129 9.42 -5.95 -2.54
N ARG A 130 10.01 -4.85 -2.10
CA ARG A 130 9.36 -3.82 -1.28
C ARG A 130 9.58 -2.45 -1.88
N PHE A 131 8.54 -1.63 -1.75
CA PHE A 131 8.50 -0.27 -2.23
C PHE A 131 8.09 0.67 -1.11
N VAL A 132 8.45 1.94 -1.25
CA VAL A 132 7.97 3.02 -0.39
C VAL A 132 7.43 4.16 -1.25
N ASP A 133 6.40 4.82 -0.74
CA ASP A 133 6.02 6.17 -1.15
C ASP A 133 6.00 7.03 0.11
N GLU A 134 7.08 7.78 0.31
CA GLU A 134 7.33 8.60 1.51
C GLU A 134 6.26 9.69 1.67
N ASN A 135 5.73 10.23 0.56
CA ASN A 135 4.67 11.25 0.59
C ASN A 135 3.36 10.69 1.14
N LYS A 136 3.12 9.39 0.92
CA LYS A 136 1.95 8.65 1.42
C LYS A 136 2.23 7.87 2.70
N ASN A 137 3.45 7.96 3.26
CA ASN A 137 3.84 7.24 4.46
C ASN A 137 3.44 5.74 4.39
N VAL A 138 3.76 5.09 3.27
CA VAL A 138 3.31 3.72 2.95
C VAL A 138 4.47 2.84 2.48
N VAL A 139 4.48 1.59 2.95
CA VAL A 139 5.31 0.50 2.44
C VAL A 139 4.42 -0.45 1.68
N LEU A 140 4.86 -0.87 0.49
CA LEU A 140 4.20 -1.88 -0.32
C LEU A 140 5.10 -3.09 -0.44
N ALA A 141 4.61 -4.27 -0.08
CA ALA A 141 5.25 -5.55 -0.41
C ALA A 141 4.53 -6.19 -1.59
N MET A 142 5.28 -6.73 -2.55
CA MET A 142 4.74 -7.53 -3.65
C MET A 142 5.38 -8.91 -3.66
N GLU A 143 4.56 -9.95 -3.61
CA GLU A 143 5.00 -11.34 -3.47
C GLU A 143 4.24 -12.25 -4.44
N PRO A 144 4.93 -13.05 -5.27
CA PRO A 144 4.29 -14.18 -5.91
C PRO A 144 4.12 -15.32 -4.90
N ARG A 145 2.95 -15.95 -4.91
CA ARG A 145 2.71 -17.20 -4.19
C ARG A 145 2.19 -18.23 -5.17
N GLY A 146 2.73 -19.43 -5.12
CA GLY A 146 2.34 -20.51 -6.02
C GLY A 146 2.26 -21.85 -5.32
N GLN A 147 1.38 -22.70 -5.84
CA GLN A 147 1.25 -24.11 -5.48
C GLN A 147 1.13 -24.91 -6.77
N GLY A 148 2.09 -25.81 -7.03
CA GLY A 148 2.18 -26.55 -8.28
C GLY A 148 2.37 -25.63 -9.49
N SER A 149 1.49 -25.73 -10.48
CA SER A 149 1.50 -24.93 -11.71
C SER A 149 0.72 -23.61 -11.60
N VAL A 150 0.11 -23.34 -10.44
CA VAL A 150 -0.77 -22.19 -10.21
C VAL A 150 -0.07 -21.15 -9.35
N TYR A 151 -0.12 -19.90 -9.80
CA TYR A 151 0.46 -18.74 -9.14
C TYR A 151 -0.56 -17.63 -8.95
N ASN A 152 -0.34 -16.81 -7.93
CA ASN A 152 -1.01 -15.54 -7.70
C ASN A 152 0.04 -14.49 -7.30
N VAL A 153 -0.16 -13.24 -7.69
CA VAL A 153 0.68 -12.11 -7.25
C VAL A 153 -0.08 -11.32 -6.18
N PHE A 154 0.51 -11.24 -5.00
CA PHE A 154 -0.02 -10.55 -3.83
C PHE A 154 0.64 -9.18 -3.69
N LEU A 155 -0.15 -8.19 -3.32
CA LEU A 155 0.32 -6.88 -2.90
C LEU A 155 -0.24 -6.58 -1.53
N THR A 156 0.61 -6.04 -0.67
CA THR A 156 0.24 -5.65 0.68
C THR A 156 0.75 -4.25 0.99
N TYR A 157 -0.16 -3.39 1.46
CA TYR A 157 0.12 -2.00 1.82
C TYR A 157 0.07 -1.83 3.33
N TYR A 158 1.15 -1.29 3.88
CA TYR A 158 1.35 -1.00 5.30
C TYR A 158 1.64 0.48 5.49
N ASN A 159 1.29 1.05 6.65
CA ASN A 159 1.84 2.34 7.03
C ASN A 159 3.35 2.23 7.30
N PHE A 160 4.13 3.19 6.79
CA PHE A 160 5.59 3.14 6.88
C PHE A 160 6.11 3.32 8.31
N ASP A 161 5.57 4.27 9.09
CA ASP A 161 5.96 4.43 10.51
C ASP A 161 5.71 3.14 11.31
N TRP A 162 4.54 2.53 11.14
CA TRP A 162 4.24 1.24 11.77
C TRP A 162 5.25 0.17 11.36
N PHE A 163 5.57 0.06 10.07
CA PHE A 163 6.55 -0.92 9.57
C PHE A 163 7.94 -0.70 10.17
N ILE A 164 8.41 0.55 10.24
CA ILE A 164 9.70 0.89 10.84
C ILE A 164 9.72 0.55 12.34
N ASN A 165 8.65 0.84 13.07
CA ASN A 165 8.52 0.53 14.48
C ASN A 165 8.55 -0.99 14.73
N GLN A 166 7.85 -1.78 13.91
CA GLN A 166 7.96 -3.25 13.97
C GLN A 166 9.40 -3.71 13.70
N ALA A 167 10.05 -3.17 12.68
CA ALA A 167 11.41 -3.54 12.32
C ALA A 167 12.45 -3.19 13.40
N LYS A 168 12.20 -2.15 14.20
CA LYS A 168 13.01 -1.75 15.36
C LYS A 168 12.68 -2.50 16.65
N GLY A 169 11.63 -3.33 16.66
CA GLY A 169 11.16 -4.02 17.87
C GLY A 169 10.47 -3.12 18.90
N THR A 170 10.07 -1.91 18.49
CA THR A 170 9.39 -0.94 19.35
C THR A 170 7.89 -0.96 19.02
N ASN A 171 7.10 -1.64 19.85
CA ASN A 171 5.65 -1.75 19.70
C ASN A 171 4.88 -0.89 20.70
#